data_AF-A0A956NQJ2-F1
#
_entry.id   AF-A0A956NQJ2-F1
#
_cell.length_a   1.000
_cell.length_b   1.000
_cell.length_c   1.000
_cell.angle_alpha   90.00
_cell.angle_beta   90.00
_cell.angle_gamma   90.00
#
_symmetry.space_group_name_H-M   'P 1'
#
loop_
_entity.id
_entity.type
_entity.pdbx_description
1 polymer ?
#
loop_
_entity_poly.entity_id
_entity_poly.type
_entity_poly.pdbx_seq_one_letter_code
_entity_poly.pdbx_strand_id
1 'polypeptide(L)'
;MRRLPLLAALLFAFTSPAVAQGPDDHRGVRDAVLDYVEGIYQVQPERIARSVHPTLHKQGMVSRDAKTYRGPMPMTYDQLHALAASWNKDNAQVDPATATKVVEVFDVQDATAIAKLTASWGTDYFLLAKMDGKWMIMQVLWQTPMAE
;
A
#
# COMPACT_ATOMS: atom_id res chain seq x y z
N MET A 1 -35.46 1.25 -61.70
CA MET A 1 -35.49 2.01 -60.43
C MET A 1 -35.23 1.04 -59.27
N ARG A 2 -34.04 1.05 -58.68
CA ARG A 2 -33.74 0.31 -57.44
C ARG A 2 -32.79 1.19 -56.62
N ARG A 3 -33.31 1.81 -55.56
CA ARG A 3 -32.55 2.67 -54.66
C ARG A 3 -31.85 1.78 -53.62
N LEU A 4 -30.52 1.85 -53.55
CA LEU A 4 -29.73 1.25 -52.48
C LEU A 4 -29.77 2.20 -51.26
N PRO A 5 -30.04 1.73 -50.03
CA PRO A 5 -29.91 2.58 -48.86
C PRO A 5 -28.44 2.63 -48.42
N LEU A 6 -27.90 3.85 -48.27
CA LEU A 6 -26.65 4.11 -47.56
C LEU A 6 -26.82 3.71 -46.09
N LEU A 7 -26.05 2.73 -45.63
CA LEU A 7 -25.90 2.44 -44.20
C LEU A 7 -24.78 3.34 -43.66
N ALA A 8 -25.16 4.43 -42.99
CA ALA A 8 -24.22 5.29 -42.29
C ALA A 8 -23.79 4.59 -40.99
N ALA A 9 -22.56 4.07 -40.95
CA ALA A 9 -21.96 3.53 -39.75
C ALA A 9 -21.57 4.68 -38.81
N LEU A 10 -22.32 4.88 -37.73
CA LEU A 10 -21.91 5.76 -36.62
C LEU A 10 -20.76 5.07 -35.85
N LEU A 11 -19.53 5.51 -36.10
CA LEU A 11 -18.40 5.25 -35.22
C LEU A 11 -18.56 6.09 -33.95
N PHE A 12 -19.10 5.49 -32.89
CA PHE A 12 -18.96 6.04 -31.55
C PHE A 12 -17.50 5.84 -31.10
N ALA A 13 -16.69 6.88 -31.22
CA ALA A 13 -15.40 6.95 -30.57
C ALA A 13 -15.63 6.98 -29.06
N PHE A 14 -15.39 5.85 -28.38
CA PHE A 14 -15.23 5.84 -26.93
C PHE A 14 -13.94 6.59 -26.59
N THR A 15 -14.04 7.90 -26.38
CA THR A 15 -12.99 8.65 -25.70
C THR A 15 -13.02 8.25 -24.24
N SER A 16 -12.25 7.23 -23.87
CA SER A 16 -11.95 6.99 -22.44
C SER A 16 -11.27 8.23 -21.90
N PRO A 17 -11.76 8.84 -20.81
CA PRO A 17 -11.03 9.93 -20.19
C PRO A 17 -9.70 9.35 -19.71
N ALA A 18 -8.60 9.82 -20.30
CA ALA A 18 -7.29 9.65 -19.70
C ALA A 18 -7.37 10.33 -18.33
N VAL A 19 -7.33 9.54 -17.26
CA VAL A 19 -7.26 10.06 -15.90
C VAL A 19 -5.88 10.68 -15.77
N ALA A 20 -5.80 11.98 -16.02
CA ALA A 20 -4.58 12.75 -15.87
C ALA A 20 -4.06 12.61 -14.44
N GLN A 21 -2.75 12.40 -14.31
CA GLN A 21 -2.09 12.40 -13.01
C GLN A 21 -2.40 13.68 -12.25
N GLY A 22 -2.91 13.54 -11.03
CA GLY A 22 -3.33 14.67 -10.22
C GLY A 22 -2.85 14.55 -8.77
N PRO A 23 -3.02 15.62 -7.99
CA PRO A 23 -2.90 15.61 -6.52
C PRO A 23 -3.65 14.44 -5.86
N ASP A 24 -4.66 13.90 -6.53
CA ASP A 24 -5.46 12.75 -6.12
C ASP A 24 -4.65 11.46 -5.99
N ASP A 25 -3.70 11.19 -6.89
CA ASP A 25 -2.92 9.94 -6.85
C ASP A 25 -1.86 9.96 -5.73
N HIS A 26 -1.21 11.10 -5.51
CA HIS A 26 -0.31 11.27 -4.36
C HIS A 26 -1.05 11.06 -3.04
N ARG A 27 -2.28 11.59 -2.91
CA ARG A 27 -3.14 11.34 -1.76
C ARG A 27 -3.52 9.86 -1.66
N GLY A 28 -3.94 9.24 -2.75
CA GLY A 28 -4.33 7.82 -2.77
C GLY A 28 -3.20 6.88 -2.34
N VAL A 29 -1.96 7.12 -2.79
CA VAL A 29 -0.78 6.37 -2.34
C VAL A 29 -0.55 6.58 -0.84
N ARG A 30 -0.61 7.82 -0.38
CA ARG A 30 -0.43 8.16 1.04
C ARG A 30 -1.49 7.50 1.92
N ASP A 31 -2.75 7.51 1.47
CA ASP A 31 -3.88 6.94 2.20
C ASP A 31 -3.78 5.42 2.29
N ALA A 32 -3.32 4.74 1.22
CA ALA A 32 -3.04 3.31 1.27
C ALA A 32 -1.96 2.94 2.32
N VAL A 33 -0.87 3.73 2.39
CA VAL A 33 0.18 3.52 3.42
C VAL A 33 -0.34 3.83 4.83
N LEU A 34 -1.19 4.86 4.97
CA LEU A 34 -1.84 5.16 6.25
C LEU A 34 -2.77 4.03 6.69
N ASP A 35 -3.57 3.47 5.79
CA ASP A 35 -4.43 2.34 6.08
C ASP A 35 -3.64 1.11 6.54
N TYR A 36 -2.48 0.86 5.93
CA TYR A 36 -1.58 -0.20 6.36
C TYR A 36 -1.13 -0.03 7.81
N VAL A 37 -0.59 1.13 8.19
CA VAL A 37 -0.07 1.35 9.56
C VAL A 37 -1.21 1.49 10.58
N GLU A 38 -2.29 2.16 10.23
CA GLU A 38 -3.44 2.34 11.11
C GLU A 38 -4.22 1.04 11.31
N GLY A 39 -4.26 0.16 10.31
CA GLY A 39 -4.82 -1.19 10.45
C GLY A 39 -4.11 -1.98 11.54
N ILE A 40 -2.79 -1.88 11.59
CA ILE A 40 -1.95 -2.56 12.60
C ILE A 40 -2.09 -1.88 13.98
N TYR A 41 -2.01 -0.55 14.04
CA TYR A 41 -2.09 0.19 15.31
C TYR A 41 -3.47 0.13 15.96
N GLN A 42 -4.54 0.23 15.17
CA GLN A 42 -5.91 0.31 15.68
C GLN A 42 -6.62 -1.05 15.70
N VAL A 43 -5.91 -2.13 15.40
CA VAL A 43 -6.43 -3.50 15.40
C VAL A 43 -7.61 -3.69 14.43
N GLN A 44 -7.43 -3.16 13.21
CA GLN A 44 -8.45 -3.05 12.16
C GLN A 44 -7.97 -3.76 10.88
N PRO A 45 -8.04 -5.10 10.81
CA PRO A 45 -7.50 -5.88 9.69
C PRO A 45 -8.20 -5.59 8.36
N GLU A 46 -9.43 -5.07 8.36
CA GLU A 46 -10.12 -4.61 7.16
C GLU A 46 -9.41 -3.44 6.45
N ARG A 47 -8.57 -2.69 7.18
CA ARG A 47 -7.71 -1.67 6.55
C ARG A 47 -6.61 -2.31 5.70
N ILE A 48 -6.05 -3.44 6.15
CA ILE A 48 -5.11 -4.23 5.33
C ILE A 48 -5.81 -4.73 4.07
N ALA A 49 -7.05 -5.19 4.19
CA ALA A 49 -7.80 -5.70 3.05
C ALA A 49 -8.07 -4.65 1.95
N ARG A 50 -8.22 -3.38 2.31
CA ARG A 50 -8.45 -2.30 1.33
C ARG A 50 -7.18 -1.63 0.79
N SER A 51 -6.02 -1.83 1.44
CA SER A 51 -4.78 -1.15 1.07
C SER A 51 -3.66 -2.07 0.62
N VAL A 52 -3.76 -3.39 0.86
CA VAL A 52 -2.72 -4.37 0.53
C VAL A 52 -3.29 -5.43 -0.40
N HIS A 53 -2.58 -5.70 -1.50
CA HIS A 53 -3.00 -6.72 -2.45
C HIS A 53 -2.74 -8.14 -1.90
N PRO A 54 -3.61 -9.14 -2.14
CA PRO A 54 -3.41 -10.51 -1.66
C PRO A 54 -2.10 -11.19 -2.14
N THR A 55 -1.51 -10.71 -3.23
CA THR A 55 -0.21 -11.21 -3.74
C THR A 55 1.00 -10.53 -3.08
N LEU A 56 0.83 -9.95 -1.89
CA LEU A 56 1.87 -9.23 -1.16
C LEU A 56 3.18 -10.01 -1.11
N HIS A 57 4.28 -9.33 -1.44
CA HIS A 57 5.63 -9.79 -1.12
C HIS A 57 6.23 -8.90 -0.02
N LYS A 58 6.25 -9.38 1.23
CA LYS A 58 6.82 -8.65 2.36
C LYS A 58 8.02 -9.37 2.97
N GLN A 59 9.13 -8.65 3.13
CA GLN A 59 10.39 -9.15 3.69
C GLN A 59 10.91 -8.21 4.79
N GLY A 60 11.38 -8.78 5.90
CA GLY A 60 11.90 -8.02 7.04
C GLY A 60 13.37 -8.28 7.34
N MET A 61 14.08 -7.23 7.73
CA MET A 61 15.43 -7.27 8.28
C MET A 61 15.38 -6.79 9.74
N VAL A 62 15.64 -7.67 10.70
CA VAL A 62 15.53 -7.34 12.12
C VAL A 62 16.89 -7.33 12.78
N SER A 63 17.18 -6.25 13.49
CA SER A 63 18.30 -6.18 14.40
C SER A 63 17.94 -6.78 15.77
N ARG A 64 18.89 -7.49 16.38
CA ARG A 64 18.82 -7.93 17.78
C ARG A 64 20.07 -7.56 18.61
N ASP A 65 21.03 -6.92 17.97
CA ASP A 65 22.28 -6.44 18.54
C ASP A 65 22.77 -5.21 17.76
N ALA A 66 23.73 -4.48 18.30
CA ALA A 66 24.27 -3.26 17.69
C ALA A 66 25.13 -3.46 16.44
N LYS A 67 25.18 -4.66 15.85
CA LYS A 67 26.14 -5.00 14.79
C LYS A 67 25.51 -5.65 13.57
N THR A 68 24.38 -6.35 13.71
CA THR A 68 23.86 -7.23 12.66
C THR A 68 22.36 -7.11 12.44
N TYR A 69 21.95 -7.40 11.21
CA TYR A 69 20.56 -7.64 10.83
C TYR A 69 20.37 -9.11 10.46
N ARG A 70 19.23 -9.68 10.84
CA ARG A 70 18.77 -11.01 10.46
C ARG A 70 17.60 -10.90 9.49
N GLY A 71 17.60 -11.71 8.44
CA GLY A 71 16.56 -11.76 7.42
C GLY A 71 17.07 -12.38 6.12
N PRO A 72 16.29 -12.32 5.02
CA PRO A 72 14.96 -11.73 4.97
C PRO A 72 13.92 -12.64 5.67
N MET A 73 13.08 -12.04 6.51
CA MET A 73 11.95 -12.75 7.15
C MET A 73 10.68 -12.50 6.34
N PRO A 74 10.13 -13.52 5.66
CA PRO A 74 8.94 -13.35 4.85
C PRO A 74 7.69 -13.20 5.72
N MET A 75 6.74 -12.40 5.24
CA MET A 75 5.38 -12.33 5.77
C MET A 75 4.40 -12.33 4.59
N THR A 76 3.47 -13.28 4.60
CA THR A 76 2.39 -13.36 3.61
C THR A 76 1.29 -12.35 3.91
N TYR A 77 0.40 -12.13 2.94
CA TYR A 77 -0.80 -11.32 3.13
C TYR A 77 -1.64 -11.81 4.33
N ASP A 78 -1.94 -13.11 4.39
CA ASP A 78 -2.77 -13.68 5.48
C ASP A 78 -2.12 -13.49 6.85
N GLN A 79 -0.80 -13.64 6.93
CA GLN A 79 -0.05 -13.36 8.16
C GLN A 79 -0.10 -11.88 8.54
N LEU A 80 0.03 -10.96 7.58
CA LEU A 80 -0.11 -9.53 7.84
C LEU A 80 -1.54 -9.16 8.28
N HIS A 81 -2.55 -9.73 7.63
CA HIS A 81 -3.94 -9.52 8.00
C HIS A 81 -4.23 -10.04 9.41
N ALA A 82 -3.74 -11.23 9.76
CA ALA A 82 -3.81 -11.78 11.10
C ALA A 82 -3.04 -10.92 12.13
N LEU A 83 -1.85 -10.44 11.77
CA LEU A 83 -1.06 -9.54 12.60
C LEU A 83 -1.84 -8.26 12.92
N ALA A 84 -2.48 -7.65 11.93
CA ALA A 84 -3.29 -6.46 12.13
C ALA A 84 -4.50 -6.69 13.05
N ALA A 85 -4.96 -7.94 13.21
CA ALA A 85 -6.03 -8.28 14.14
C ALA A 85 -5.57 -8.48 15.59
N SER A 86 -4.25 -8.46 15.88
CA SER A 86 -3.76 -8.79 17.22
C SER A 86 -2.54 -7.99 17.70
N TRP A 87 -1.75 -7.36 16.82
CA TRP A 87 -0.45 -6.79 17.17
C TRP A 87 -0.55 -5.76 18.31
N ASN A 88 -1.47 -4.80 18.20
CA ASN A 88 -1.71 -3.79 19.24
C ASN A 88 -2.96 -4.06 20.09
N LYS A 89 -3.37 -5.32 20.24
CA LYS A 89 -4.53 -5.65 21.08
C LYS A 89 -4.33 -5.09 22.49
N ASP A 90 -5.37 -4.50 23.05
CA ASP A 90 -5.36 -3.86 24.38
C ASP A 90 -4.29 -2.74 24.51
N ASN A 91 -3.90 -2.12 23.38
CA ASN A 91 -2.80 -1.14 23.28
C ASN A 91 -1.45 -1.65 23.82
N ALA A 92 -1.18 -2.95 23.66
CA ALA A 92 0.00 -3.60 24.23
C ALA A 92 1.35 -3.17 23.64
N GLN A 93 1.36 -2.52 22.47
CA GLN A 93 2.59 -2.11 21.78
C GLN A 93 2.75 -0.60 21.73
N VAL A 94 1.67 0.12 21.40
CA VAL A 94 1.67 1.57 21.21
C VAL A 94 0.32 2.17 21.58
N ASP A 95 0.32 3.46 21.90
CA ASP A 95 -0.90 4.28 21.88
C ASP A 95 -1.17 4.75 20.43
N PRO A 96 -2.26 4.32 19.77
CA PRO A 96 -2.56 4.69 18.39
C PRO A 96 -2.70 6.19 18.14
N ALA A 97 -3.01 6.97 19.18
CA ALA A 97 -3.17 8.42 19.07
C ALA A 97 -1.82 9.16 18.94
N THR A 98 -0.75 8.58 19.49
CA THR A 98 0.57 9.22 19.60
C THR A 98 1.69 8.45 18.89
N ALA A 99 1.45 7.22 18.48
CA ALA A 99 2.41 6.37 17.78
C ALA A 99 2.93 7.01 16.48
N THR A 100 4.21 6.80 16.19
CA THR A 100 4.88 7.31 14.98
C THR A 100 4.25 6.72 13.72
N LYS A 101 3.89 7.57 12.76
CA LYS A 101 3.37 7.19 11.43
C LYS A 101 3.68 8.25 10.37
N VAL A 102 4.96 8.41 10.04
CA VAL A 102 5.40 9.42 9.05
C VAL A 102 5.46 8.78 7.68
N VAL A 103 4.68 9.30 6.72
CA VAL A 103 4.63 8.81 5.34
C VAL A 103 5.31 9.79 4.41
N GLU A 104 6.25 9.30 3.61
CA GLU A 104 6.93 10.02 2.54
C GLU A 104 6.63 9.32 1.20
N VAL A 105 6.05 10.04 0.25
CA VAL A 105 5.80 9.53 -1.11
C VAL A 105 6.92 10.02 -2.01
N PHE A 106 7.65 9.12 -2.67
CA PHE A 106 8.84 9.46 -3.46
C PHE A 106 8.54 9.63 -4.94
N ASP A 107 7.73 8.75 -5.51
CA ASP A 107 7.37 8.76 -6.93
C ASP A 107 5.97 8.19 -7.13
N VAL A 108 5.25 8.75 -8.09
CA VAL A 108 3.92 8.29 -8.50
C VAL A 108 3.83 8.38 -10.02
N GLN A 109 3.68 7.22 -10.65
CA GLN A 109 3.40 7.03 -12.07
C GLN A 109 1.94 6.61 -12.26
N ASP A 110 1.51 6.40 -13.52
CA ASP A 110 0.09 6.18 -13.83
C ASP A 110 -0.47 4.92 -13.14
N ALA A 111 0.39 3.91 -12.98
CA ALA A 111 0.03 2.60 -12.46
C ALA A 111 0.90 2.13 -11.30
N THR A 112 1.99 2.83 -10.95
CA THR A 112 2.95 2.41 -9.92
C THR A 112 3.39 3.56 -9.04
N ALA A 113 3.75 3.29 -7.78
CA ALA A 113 4.26 4.31 -6.87
C ALA A 113 5.26 3.72 -5.87
N ILE A 114 6.09 4.59 -5.28
CA ILE A 114 7.06 4.25 -4.23
C ILE A 114 6.83 5.17 -3.04
N ALA A 115 6.76 4.59 -1.84
CA ALA A 115 6.63 5.33 -0.59
C ALA A 115 7.49 4.74 0.52
N LYS A 116 7.72 5.51 1.58
CA LYS A 116 8.34 5.11 2.84
C LYS A 116 7.41 5.41 4.00
N LEU A 117 7.34 4.50 4.97
CA LEU A 117 6.74 4.71 6.28
C LEU A 117 7.82 4.64 7.33
N THR A 118 7.85 5.62 8.22
CA THR A 118 8.51 5.51 9.52
C THR A 118 7.43 5.24 10.57
N ALA A 119 7.50 4.08 11.21
CA ALA A 119 6.57 3.58 12.21
C ALA A 119 7.31 3.23 13.52
N SER A 120 6.55 2.90 14.57
CA SER A 120 7.08 2.55 15.89
C SER A 120 7.97 1.30 15.88
N TRP A 121 7.79 0.40 14.90
CA TRP A 121 8.64 -0.77 14.72
C TRP A 121 9.89 -0.51 13.86
N GLY A 122 9.97 0.63 13.17
CA GLY A 122 11.06 0.94 12.24
C GLY A 122 10.58 1.52 10.91
N THR A 123 11.23 1.12 9.82
CA THR A 123 10.99 1.70 8.48
C THR A 123 10.50 0.64 7.51
N ASP A 124 9.46 0.95 6.75
CA ASP A 124 8.98 0.17 5.61
C ASP A 124 9.16 0.98 4.31
N TYR A 125 9.64 0.32 3.25
CA TYR A 125 9.58 0.80 1.87
C TYR A 125 8.51 0.03 1.11
N PHE A 126 7.68 0.75 0.36
CA PHE A 126 6.53 0.21 -0.36
C PHE A 126 6.72 0.37 -1.87
N LEU A 127 6.36 -0.69 -2.60
CA LEU A 127 5.99 -0.60 -4.01
C LEU A 127 4.49 -0.82 -4.12
N LEU A 128 3.79 0.15 -4.71
CA LEU A 128 2.35 0.13 -4.90
C LEU A 128 2.00 0.05 -6.38
N ALA A 129 0.84 -0.53 -6.67
CA ALA A 129 0.24 -0.53 -8.00
C ALA A 129 -1.21 -0.02 -7.94
N LYS A 130 -1.67 0.64 -9.00
CA LYS A 130 -3.06 1.07 -9.15
C LYS A 130 -3.88 -0.06 -9.78
N MET A 131 -4.71 -0.71 -8.98
CA MET A 131 -5.55 -1.85 -9.35
C MET A 131 -7.02 -1.41 -9.32
N ASP A 132 -7.73 -1.52 -10.44
CA ASP A 132 -9.14 -1.12 -10.56
C ASP A 132 -9.44 0.29 -10.01
N GLY A 133 -8.51 1.23 -10.27
CA GLY A 133 -8.61 2.61 -9.81
C GLY A 133 -8.20 2.85 -8.35
N LYS A 134 -7.72 1.82 -7.63
CA LYS A 134 -7.29 1.91 -6.23
C LYS A 134 -5.80 1.64 -6.08
N TRP A 135 -5.13 2.43 -5.25
CA TRP A 135 -3.73 2.20 -4.90
C TRP A 135 -3.61 1.06 -3.89
N MET A 136 -2.86 0.02 -4.27
CA MET A 136 -2.68 -1.19 -3.47
C MET A 136 -1.19 -1.44 -3.26
N ILE A 137 -0.80 -1.74 -2.02
CA ILE A 137 0.55 -2.15 -1.65
C ILE A 137 0.79 -3.57 -2.19
N MET A 138 1.81 -3.71 -3.02
CA MET A 138 2.21 -4.97 -3.65
C MET A 138 3.45 -5.57 -2.99
N GLN A 139 4.39 -4.73 -2.55
CA GLN A 139 5.62 -5.18 -1.90
C GLN A 139 5.98 -4.28 -0.72
N VAL A 140 6.58 -4.90 0.30
CA VAL A 140 7.07 -4.21 1.48
C VAL A 140 8.44 -4.76 1.87
N LEU A 141 9.47 -3.92 1.87
CA LEU A 141 10.75 -4.23 2.50
C LEU A 141 10.88 -3.40 3.77
N TRP A 142 11.05 -4.05 4.92
CA TRP A 142 11.07 -3.34 6.19
C TRP A 142 12.26 -3.72 7.05
N GLN A 143 12.62 -2.83 7.96
CA GLN A 143 13.61 -3.10 8.99
C GLN A 143 13.29 -2.42 10.31
N THR A 144 13.78 -3.00 11.42
CA THR A 144 13.84 -2.30 12.70
C THR A 144 14.96 -1.24 12.68
N PRO A 145 14.97 -0.29 13.62
CA PRO A 145 16.20 0.41 13.97
C PRO A 145 17.29 -0.60 14.38
N MET A 146 18.54 -0.15 14.37
CA MET A 146 19.65 -0.88 14.97
C MET A 146 19.36 -0.98 16.48
N ALA A 147 19.39 -2.19 17.05
CA ALA A 147 19.29 -2.35 18.50
C ALA A 147 20.56 -1.76 19.16
N GLU A 148 20.40 -1.16 20.33
CA GLU A 148 21.52 -0.66 21.14
C GLU A 148 22.22 -1.78 21.94
#